data_AF-A0AA40VM86-F1
#
_entry.id   AF-A0AA40VM86-F1
#
_cell.length_a   1.000
_cell.length_b   1.000
_cell.length_c   1.000
_cell.angle_alpha   90.00
_cell.angle_beta   90.00
_cell.angle_gamma   90.00
#
_symmetry.space_group_name_H-M   'P 1'
#
loop_
_entity.id
_entity.type
_entity.pdbx_description
1 polymer ?
#
loop_
_entity_poly.entity_id
_entity_poly.type
_entity_poly.pdbx_seq_one_letter_code
_entity_poly.pdbx_strand_id
1 'polypeptide(L)'
;MTKTEDDGFSLVEVIIALFLFAVISLAVLPLLISGVSLSVVNRDVVAATALANDRLAQLRDEFPTAKGTVRTCNALLTAVAAIDPDEPSNRDLTVTAVASPDKAGDPVCPTGAAAYPRSILVTFTVTDSEGRLVSVPTRISVGAAS
;
A
#
# COMPACT_ATOMS: atom_id res chain seq x y z
N MET A 1 -63.82 -33.78 21.28
CA MET A 1 -64.00 -32.33 21.18
C MET A 1 -62.64 -31.71 21.43
N THR A 2 -61.86 -31.55 20.37
CA THR A 2 -60.48 -31.04 20.41
C THR A 2 -60.54 -29.53 20.53
N LYS A 3 -60.14 -29.00 21.68
CA LYS A 3 -59.99 -27.57 21.91
C LYS A 3 -58.80 -27.11 21.07
N THR A 4 -59.07 -26.45 19.96
CA THR A 4 -58.05 -25.70 19.24
C THR A 4 -57.69 -24.54 20.15
N GLU A 5 -56.52 -24.61 20.78
CA GLU A 5 -55.95 -23.49 21.52
C GLU A 5 -55.61 -22.43 20.48
N ASP A 6 -56.50 -21.44 20.34
CA ASP A 6 -56.21 -20.17 19.68
C ASP A 6 -55.15 -19.44 20.53
N ASP A 7 -53.91 -19.92 20.46
CA ASP A 7 -52.72 -19.31 21.06
C ASP A 7 -52.30 -18.12 20.18
N GLY A 8 -53.14 -17.08 20.20
CA GLY A 8 -52.87 -15.82 19.52
C GLY A 8 -51.74 -15.07 20.22
N PHE A 9 -50.77 -14.58 19.44
CA PHE A 9 -49.68 -13.73 19.92
C PHE A 9 -50.26 -12.52 20.66
N SER A 10 -49.85 -12.30 21.92
CA SER A 10 -50.34 -11.16 22.69
C SER A 10 -49.78 -9.86 22.11
N LEU A 11 -50.59 -8.81 22.08
CA LEU A 11 -50.16 -7.47 21.61
C LEU A 11 -48.93 -6.98 22.37
N VAL A 12 -48.81 -7.33 23.65
CA VAL A 12 -47.65 -7.04 24.50
C VAL A 12 -46.39 -7.72 23.97
N GLU A 13 -46.51 -8.95 23.51
CA GLU A 13 -45.41 -9.77 23.01
C GLU A 13 -44.84 -9.19 21.69
N VAL A 14 -45.72 -8.68 20.82
CA VAL A 14 -45.34 -7.95 19.61
C VAL A 14 -44.58 -6.66 19.95
N ILE A 15 -45.04 -5.91 20.95
CA ILE A 15 -44.35 -4.69 21.40
C ILE A 15 -42.96 -5.02 21.96
N ILE A 16 -42.85 -6.08 22.76
CA ILE A 16 -41.55 -6.52 23.31
C ILE A 16 -40.62 -6.97 22.19
N ALA A 17 -41.12 -7.74 21.20
CA ALA A 17 -40.33 -8.16 20.05
C ALA A 17 -39.80 -6.96 19.24
N LEU A 18 -40.64 -5.96 18.98
CA LEU A 18 -40.22 -4.72 18.30
C LEU A 18 -39.23 -3.91 19.11
N PHE A 19 -39.40 -3.85 20.43
CA PHE A 19 -38.46 -3.16 21.32
C PHE A 19 -37.09 -3.86 21.34
N LEU A 20 -37.07 -5.18 21.48
CA LEU A 20 -35.84 -5.97 21.43
C LEU A 20 -35.16 -5.85 20.06
N PHE A 21 -35.93 -5.87 18.97
CA PHE A 21 -35.42 -5.65 17.63
C PHE A 21 -34.75 -4.27 17.49
N ALA A 22 -35.39 -3.21 18.00
CA ALA A 22 -34.82 -1.87 17.97
C ALA A 22 -33.50 -1.78 18.76
N VAL A 23 -33.45 -2.38 19.95
CA VAL A 23 -32.23 -2.41 20.78
C VAL A 23 -31.10 -3.17 20.07
N ILE A 24 -31.39 -4.34 19.49
CA ILE A 24 -30.40 -5.13 18.74
C ILE A 24 -29.93 -4.37 17.49
N SER A 25 -30.85 -3.73 16.75
CA SER A 25 -30.50 -2.94 15.57
C SER A 25 -29.56 -1.78 15.91
N LEU A 26 -29.79 -1.09 17.04
CA LEU A 26 -28.89 -0.04 17.51
C LEU A 26 -27.54 -0.60 17.97
N ALA A 27 -27.53 -1.79 18.56
CA ALA A 27 -26.29 -2.46 18.98
C ALA A 27 -25.41 -2.93 17.80
N VAL A 28 -26.01 -3.25 16.64
CA VAL A 28 -25.27 -3.71 15.44
C VAL A 28 -24.67 -2.55 14.64
N LEU A 29 -25.21 -1.34 14.76
CA LEU A 29 -24.77 -0.18 13.95
C LEU A 29 -23.26 0.13 14.07
N PRO A 30 -22.64 0.13 15.27
CA PRO A 30 -21.20 0.34 15.40
C PRO A 30 -20.36 -0.74 14.70
N LEU A 31 -20.82 -2.01 14.74
CA LEU A 31 -20.13 -3.11 14.06
C LEU A 31 -20.13 -2.93 12.55
N LEU A 32 -21.24 -2.45 11.97
CA LEU A 32 -21.32 -2.15 10.54
C LEU A 32 -20.37 -1.02 10.16
N ILE A 33 -20.31 0.06 10.95
CA ILE A 33 -19.38 1.17 10.72
C ILE A 33 -17.93 0.66 10.76
N SER A 34 -17.56 -0.11 11.80
CA SER A 34 -16.21 -0.67 11.91
C SER A 34 -15.87 -1.60 10.74
N GLY A 35 -16.81 -2.42 10.29
CA GLY A 35 -16.61 -3.32 9.15
C GLY A 35 -16.37 -2.55 7.84
N VAL A 36 -17.13 -1.49 7.58
CA VAL A 36 -16.95 -0.65 6.39
C VAL A 36 -15.62 0.10 6.46
N SER A 37 -15.27 0.70 7.59
CA SER A 37 -14.00 1.42 7.75
C SER A 37 -12.80 0.51 7.51
N LEU A 38 -12.82 -0.73 8.04
CA LEU A 38 -11.75 -1.70 7.80
C LEU A 38 -11.62 -2.06 6.31
N SER A 39 -12.75 -2.16 5.60
CA SER A 39 -12.76 -2.43 4.16
C SER A 39 -12.11 -1.30 3.35
N VAL A 40 -12.38 -0.04 3.71
CA VAL A 40 -11.74 1.13 3.09
C VAL A 40 -10.23 1.09 3.32
N VAL A 41 -9.80 0.89 4.58
CA VAL A 41 -8.38 0.82 4.92
C VAL A 41 -7.64 -0.26 4.12
N ASN A 42 -8.23 -1.46 4.03
CA ASN A 42 -7.62 -2.54 3.26
C ASN A 42 -7.55 -2.22 1.76
N ARG A 43 -8.59 -1.60 1.20
CA ARG A 43 -8.59 -1.19 -0.21
C ARG A 43 -7.47 -0.20 -0.49
N ASP A 44 -7.26 0.77 0.39
CA ASP A 44 -6.24 1.81 0.20
C ASP A 44 -4.83 1.23 0.30
N VAL A 45 -4.59 0.31 1.24
CA VAL A 45 -3.30 -0.39 1.36
C VAL A 45 -3.00 -1.22 0.09
N VAL A 46 -4.00 -1.90 -0.47
CA VAL A 46 -3.85 -2.65 -1.72
C VAL A 46 -3.56 -1.71 -2.89
N ALA A 47 -4.25 -0.58 -2.99
CA ALA A 47 -4.01 0.42 -4.03
C ALA A 47 -2.60 1.02 -3.92
N ALA A 48 -2.15 1.37 -2.71
CA ALA A 48 -0.80 1.89 -2.46
C ALA A 48 0.28 0.85 -2.80
N THR A 49 0.05 -0.42 -2.45
CA THR A 49 0.96 -1.53 -2.78
C THR A 49 1.03 -1.77 -4.29
N ALA A 50 -0.11 -1.73 -5.00
CA ALA A 50 -0.16 -1.87 -6.44
C ALA A 50 0.62 -0.72 -7.12
N LEU A 51 0.39 0.52 -6.69
CA LEU A 51 1.11 1.68 -7.20
C LEU A 51 2.62 1.57 -6.96
N ALA A 52 3.05 1.17 -5.76
CA ALA A 52 4.46 0.96 -5.45
C ALA A 52 5.09 -0.10 -6.38
N ASN A 53 4.38 -1.20 -6.63
CA ASN A 53 4.84 -2.26 -7.52
C ASN A 53 4.89 -1.81 -8.99
N ASP A 54 3.95 -1.00 -9.45
CA ASP A 54 3.95 -0.46 -10.81
C ASP A 54 5.15 0.47 -11.04
N ARG A 55 5.43 1.38 -10.09
CA ARG A 55 6.62 2.25 -10.15
C ARG A 55 7.92 1.44 -10.06
N LEU A 56 7.93 0.41 -9.25
CA LEU A 56 9.03 -0.54 -9.18
C LEU A 56 9.24 -1.25 -10.52
N ALA A 57 8.16 -1.71 -11.17
CA ALA A 57 8.24 -2.37 -12.48
C ALA A 57 8.80 -1.41 -13.54
N GLN A 58 8.30 -0.17 -13.60
CA GLN A 58 8.82 0.88 -14.49
C GLN A 58 10.32 1.10 -14.28
N LEU A 59 10.78 1.20 -13.03
CA LEU A 59 12.20 1.35 -12.73
C LEU A 59 13.01 0.12 -13.16
N ARG A 60 12.47 -1.10 -13.01
CA ARG A 60 13.16 -2.33 -13.45
C ARG A 60 13.25 -2.44 -14.97
N ASP A 61 12.24 -1.95 -15.69
CA ASP A 61 12.25 -1.91 -17.15
C ASP A 61 13.29 -0.92 -17.68
N GLU A 62 13.48 0.21 -16.99
CA GLU A 62 14.52 1.19 -17.35
C GLU A 62 15.94 0.70 -17.01
N PHE A 63 16.08 -0.09 -15.93
CA PHE A 63 17.32 -0.70 -15.45
C PHE A 63 17.31 -2.24 -15.59
N PRO A 64 17.30 -2.76 -16.82
CA PRO A 64 17.22 -4.20 -17.05
C PRO A 64 18.51 -4.89 -16.59
N THR A 65 18.35 -6.07 -15.99
CA THR A 65 19.46 -6.92 -15.54
C THR A 65 20.10 -7.73 -16.69
N ALA A 66 19.66 -7.50 -17.93
CA ALA A 66 20.15 -8.23 -19.10
C ALA A 66 21.63 -7.92 -19.39
N LYS A 67 22.40 -8.96 -19.70
CA LYS A 67 23.82 -8.85 -20.06
C LYS A 67 23.98 -7.95 -21.29
N GLY A 68 24.70 -6.84 -21.15
CA GLY A 68 25.04 -5.92 -22.26
C GLY A 68 24.47 -4.51 -22.11
N THR A 69 23.47 -4.30 -21.26
CA THR A 69 22.91 -2.98 -20.93
C THR A 69 23.57 -2.47 -19.64
N VAL A 70 24.60 -1.63 -19.78
CA VAL A 70 25.26 -1.03 -18.60
C VAL A 70 24.57 0.29 -18.28
N ARG A 71 23.69 0.29 -17.28
CA ARG A 71 23.16 1.53 -16.68
C ARG A 71 24.04 1.94 -15.51
N THR A 72 24.34 3.22 -15.42
CA THR A 72 25.31 3.75 -14.44
C THR A 72 24.61 4.01 -13.11
N CYS A 73 25.37 3.98 -12.03
CA CYS A 73 24.82 4.28 -10.70
C CYS A 73 24.24 5.71 -10.63
N ASN A 74 24.88 6.68 -11.29
CA ASN A 74 24.37 8.05 -11.37
C ASN A 74 23.02 8.13 -12.10
N ALA A 75 22.85 7.39 -13.20
CA ALA A 75 21.57 7.34 -13.90
C ALA A 75 20.45 6.80 -13.00
N LEU A 76 20.75 5.80 -12.15
CA LEU A 76 19.79 5.29 -11.16
C LEU A 76 19.39 6.39 -10.16
N LEU A 77 20.35 7.14 -9.63
CA LEU A 77 20.06 8.23 -8.72
C LEU A 77 19.21 9.32 -9.37
N THR A 78 19.47 9.66 -10.63
CA THR A 78 18.66 10.62 -11.39
C THR A 78 17.25 10.10 -11.61
N ALA A 79 17.07 8.83 -12.00
CA ALA A 79 15.75 8.23 -12.19
C ALA A 79 14.95 8.19 -10.88
N VAL A 80 15.60 7.83 -9.77
CA VAL A 80 14.97 7.82 -8.44
C VAL A 80 14.55 9.23 -8.01
N ALA A 81 15.40 10.23 -8.24
CA ALA A 81 15.10 11.63 -7.91
C ALA A 81 14.05 12.27 -8.83
N ALA A 82 13.83 11.71 -10.02
CA ALA A 82 12.83 12.18 -10.98
C ALA A 82 11.41 11.68 -10.69
N ILE A 83 11.24 10.79 -9.71
CA ILE A 83 9.91 10.34 -9.26
C ILE A 83 9.21 11.52 -8.61
N ASP A 84 8.18 12.02 -9.30
CA ASP A 84 7.36 13.12 -8.83
C ASP A 84 6.42 12.63 -7.71
N PRO A 85 6.55 13.16 -6.49
CA PRO A 85 5.66 12.80 -5.39
C PRO A 85 4.19 13.16 -5.65
N ASP A 86 3.93 14.18 -6.47
CA ASP A 86 2.60 14.76 -6.67
C ASP A 86 2.04 14.48 -8.07
N GLU A 87 2.49 13.40 -8.72
CA GLU A 87 2.01 13.05 -10.05
C GLU A 87 0.47 12.92 -10.06
N PRO A 88 -0.25 13.65 -10.94
CA PRO A 88 -1.71 13.80 -10.86
C PRO A 88 -2.50 12.51 -11.08
N SER A 89 -1.85 11.46 -11.59
CA SER A 89 -2.42 10.11 -11.70
C SER A 89 -2.55 9.41 -10.34
N ASN A 90 -1.80 9.84 -9.33
CA ASN A 90 -1.75 9.22 -8.01
C ASN A 90 -2.84 9.86 -7.14
N ARG A 91 -4.06 9.32 -7.22
CA ARG A 91 -5.25 9.83 -6.51
C ARG A 91 -5.04 9.87 -4.99
N ASP A 92 -4.68 11.02 -4.45
CA ASP A 92 -4.40 11.28 -3.02
C ASP A 92 -3.27 10.41 -2.42
N LEU A 93 -2.41 9.86 -3.28
CA LEU A 93 -1.25 9.07 -2.89
C LEU A 93 0.03 9.77 -3.34
N THR A 94 0.94 9.98 -2.40
CA THR A 94 2.26 10.53 -2.65
C THR A 94 3.28 9.40 -2.72
N VAL A 95 4.05 9.33 -3.81
CA VAL A 95 5.08 8.30 -3.99
C VAL A 95 6.47 8.92 -3.88
N THR A 96 7.28 8.42 -2.97
CA THR A 96 8.68 8.83 -2.85
C THR A 96 9.58 7.62 -3.04
N ALA A 97 10.76 7.82 -3.60
CA ALA A 97 11.76 6.77 -3.73
C ALA A 97 13.10 7.24 -3.22
N VAL A 98 13.80 6.37 -2.51
CA VAL A 98 15.11 6.66 -1.93
C VAL A 98 16.06 5.52 -2.24
N ALA A 99 17.21 5.86 -2.83
CA ALA A 99 18.32 4.94 -3.00
C ALA A 99 19.22 5.01 -1.76
N SER A 100 19.49 3.85 -1.15
CA SER A 100 20.26 3.74 0.08
C SER A 100 21.51 2.89 -0.12
N PRO A 101 22.61 3.19 0.59
CA PRO A 101 23.81 2.36 0.56
C PRO A 101 23.57 1.03 1.28
N ASP A 102 24.38 0.02 0.96
CA ASP A 102 24.33 -1.30 1.63
C ASP A 102 24.73 -1.23 3.11
N LYS A 103 25.58 -0.27 3.47
CA LYS A 103 25.99 0.01 4.85
C LYS A 103 25.83 1.49 5.14
N ALA A 104 25.38 1.80 6.35
CA ALA A 104 25.25 3.18 6.80
C ALA A 104 26.62 3.88 6.76
N GLY A 105 26.66 5.07 6.13
CA GLY A 105 27.88 5.86 5.97
C GLY A 105 28.64 5.64 4.65
N ASP A 106 28.33 4.57 3.91
CA ASP A 106 28.90 4.38 2.57
C ASP A 106 28.21 5.28 1.53
N PRO A 107 28.92 5.75 0.48
CA PRO A 107 28.26 6.39 -0.64
C PRO A 107 27.37 5.39 -1.39
N VAL A 108 26.18 5.83 -1.79
CA VAL A 108 25.27 5.03 -2.65
C VAL A 108 25.99 4.61 -3.93
N CYS A 109 26.66 5.58 -4.58
CA CYS A 109 27.47 5.37 -5.78
C CYS A 109 28.96 5.65 -5.50
N PRO A 110 29.79 4.64 -5.18
CA PRO A 110 31.23 4.79 -5.04
C PRO A 110 31.88 5.08 -6.40
N THR A 111 33.01 5.78 -6.40
CA THR A 111 33.70 6.25 -7.62
C THR A 111 34.66 5.23 -8.23
N GLY A 112 35.02 4.17 -7.50
CA GLY A 112 35.95 3.15 -7.97
C GLY A 112 35.28 2.16 -8.93
N ALA A 113 35.81 1.99 -10.13
CA ALA A 113 35.32 1.00 -11.11
C ALA A 113 35.34 -0.45 -10.57
N ALA A 114 36.26 -0.76 -9.66
CA ALA A 114 36.34 -2.06 -8.98
C ALA A 114 35.17 -2.33 -8.02
N ALA A 115 34.38 -1.31 -7.65
CA ALA A 115 33.19 -1.45 -6.81
C ALA A 115 31.95 -1.90 -7.61
N TYR A 116 32.10 -2.15 -8.92
CA TYR A 116 31.02 -2.51 -9.83
C TYR A 116 31.31 -3.83 -10.55
N PRO A 117 30.29 -4.60 -10.96
CA PRO A 117 28.85 -4.32 -10.79
C PRO A 117 28.37 -4.50 -9.34
N ARG A 118 27.36 -3.73 -8.93
CA ARG A 118 26.75 -3.83 -7.59
C ARG A 118 25.24 -3.65 -7.64
N SER A 119 24.56 -4.05 -6.56
CA SER A 119 23.12 -3.86 -6.42
C SER A 119 22.81 -2.80 -5.37
N ILE A 120 22.11 -1.73 -5.76
CA ILE A 120 21.70 -0.64 -4.88
C ILE A 120 20.29 -0.93 -4.34
N LEU A 121 20.09 -0.71 -3.05
CA LEU A 121 18.77 -0.79 -2.43
C LEU A 121 17.98 0.49 -2.78
N VAL A 122 16.84 0.33 -3.42
CA VAL A 122 15.89 1.42 -3.67
C VAL A 122 14.61 1.09 -2.90
N THR A 123 14.16 2.01 -2.06
CA THR A 123 12.91 1.86 -1.31
C THR A 123 11.90 2.84 -1.85
N PHE A 124 10.78 2.33 -2.35
CA PHE A 124 9.60 3.13 -2.66
C PHE A 124 8.74 3.23 -1.41
N THR A 125 8.29 4.44 -1.09
CA THR A 125 7.37 4.71 0.01
C THR A 125 6.17 5.45 -0.56
N VAL A 126 5.00 4.85 -0.38
CA VAL A 126 3.72 5.45 -0.73
C VAL A 126 3.06 5.92 0.56
N THR A 127 2.68 7.19 0.58
CA THR A 127 2.01 7.83 1.70
C THR A 127 0.69 8.40 1.21
N ASP A 128 -0.36 8.33 2.02
CA ASP A 128 -1.62 9.01 1.72
C ASP A 128 -1.79 10.30 2.54
N SER A 129 -2.92 11.00 2.35
CA SER A 129 -3.25 12.21 3.11
C SER A 129 -3.39 12.00 4.63
N GLU A 130 -3.59 10.76 5.08
CA GLU A 130 -3.72 10.39 6.49
C GLU A 130 -2.37 9.95 7.11
N GLY A 131 -1.30 9.93 6.31
CA GLY A 131 0.03 9.50 6.74
C GLY A 131 0.21 7.98 6.83
N ARG A 132 -0.68 7.18 6.24
CA ARG A 132 -0.52 5.73 6.12
C ARG A 132 0.60 5.43 5.13
N LEU A 133 1.58 4.62 5.55
CA LEU A 133 2.77 4.32 4.76
C LEU A 133 2.81 2.87 4.30
N VAL A 134 3.11 2.66 3.02
CA VAL A 134 3.53 1.37 2.47
C VAL A 134 4.94 1.55 1.90
N SER A 135 5.88 0.70 2.31
CA SER A 135 7.25 0.73 1.79
C SER A 135 7.61 -0.58 1.09
N VAL A 136 8.12 -0.48 -0.13
CA VAL A 136 8.54 -1.62 -0.94
C VAL A 136 10.03 -1.48 -1.28
N PRO A 137 10.91 -2.24 -0.61
CA PRO A 137 12.33 -2.27 -0.94
C PRO A 137 12.60 -3.17 -2.15
N THR A 138 13.51 -2.73 -3.02
CA THR A 138 14.03 -3.51 -4.14
C THR A 138 15.54 -3.35 -4.27
N ARG A 139 16.19 -4.26 -4.98
CA ARG A 139 17.59 -4.14 -5.36
C ARG A 139 17.72 -4.01 -6.87
N ILE A 140 18.37 -2.95 -7.32
CA ILE A 140 18.64 -2.68 -8.74
C ILE A 140 20.14 -2.83 -9.00
N SER A 141 20.51 -3.65 -9.99
CA SER A 141 21.91 -3.82 -10.39
C SER A 141 22.36 -2.66 -11.26
N VAL A 142 23.52 -2.09 -10.94
CA VAL A 142 24.13 -0.98 -11.68
C VAL A 142 25.58 -1.29 -12.03
N GLY A 143 26.01 -0.74 -13.17
CA GLY A 143 27.40 -0.68 -13.58
C GLY A 143 28.11 0.55 -13.02
N ALA A 144 29.35 0.74 -13.46
CA ALA A 144 30.22 1.82 -12.99
C ALA A 144 29.52 3.19 -12.95
N ALA A 145 29.84 3.98 -11.92
CA ALA A 145 29.46 5.39 -11.88
C ALA A 145 30.23 6.14 -12.96
N SER A 146 29.61 6.35 -14.13
CA SER A 146 29.94 7.49 -14.99
C SER A 146 28.87 8.56 -14.76
#